data_AF-A0A944IVT9-F1
#
_entry.id   AF-A0A944IVT9-F1
#
_cell.length_a   1.000
_cell.length_b   1.000
_cell.length_c   1.000
_cell.angle_alpha   90.00
_cell.angle_beta   90.00
_cell.angle_gamma   90.00
#
_symmetry.space_group_name_H-M   'P 1'
#
loop_
_entity.id
_entity.type
_entity.pdbx_description
1 polymer ?
#
loop_
_entity_poly.entity_id
_entity_poly.type
_entity_poly.pdbx_seq_one_letter_code
_entity_poly.pdbx_strand_id
1 'polypeptide(L)'
;MTTLPEPPAPSRRKMIAGLIALVLAAVVIVAGSALAMRKSWERSHPGDFKADPVYCELLTPETVHRLAPTSYGGRADTSSCTWAAPRAERPSGAGIHLLALRSNEKVSHAEVRRERTNLLGWEKDTVADVPGVGDEAFIRFSAPEGRAEIRAQVVFRRSNVVVYLSYKRADTDREAVRAGAIDAAREAAGRLKSATR
;
A
#
# COMPACT_ATOMS: atom_id res chain seq x y z
N MET A 1 -32.73 -66.67 -36.39
CA MET A 1 -32.86 -65.65 -35.32
C MET A 1 -31.72 -65.90 -34.35
N THR A 2 -30.66 -65.09 -34.44
CA THR A 2 -29.45 -65.23 -33.61
C THR A 2 -29.64 -64.34 -32.38
N THR A 3 -29.88 -64.95 -31.22
CA THR A 3 -29.95 -64.23 -29.95
C THR A 3 -28.54 -63.82 -29.53
N LEU A 4 -28.28 -62.51 -29.49
CA LEU A 4 -27.02 -61.96 -28.99
C LEU A 4 -26.90 -62.23 -27.47
N PRO A 5 -25.72 -62.64 -26.99
CA PRO A 5 -25.50 -62.89 -25.57
C PRO A 5 -25.63 -61.59 -24.76
N GLU A 6 -26.40 -61.67 -23.69
CA GLU A 6 -26.62 -60.58 -22.75
C GLU A 6 -25.32 -60.29 -21.97
N PRO A 7 -24.84 -59.04 -21.93
CA PRO A 7 -23.58 -58.73 -21.28
C PRO A 7 -23.69 -58.95 -19.76
N PRO A 8 -22.63 -59.51 -19.13
CA PRO A 8 -22.66 -59.82 -17.70
C PRO A 8 -22.82 -58.56 -16.86
N ALA A 9 -23.80 -58.59 -15.95
CA ALA A 9 -24.07 -57.49 -15.04
C ALA A 9 -22.83 -57.15 -14.21
N PRO A 10 -22.40 -55.88 -14.17
CA PRO A 10 -21.22 -55.48 -13.41
C PRO A 10 -21.41 -55.74 -11.92
N SER A 11 -20.42 -56.40 -11.29
CA SER A 11 -20.51 -56.74 -9.88
C SER A 11 -20.57 -55.48 -9.01
N ARG A 12 -21.52 -55.43 -8.06
CA ARG A 12 -21.72 -54.31 -7.11
C ARG A 12 -20.43 -53.83 -6.46
N ARG A 13 -19.47 -54.73 -6.20
CA ARG A 13 -18.15 -54.37 -5.61
C ARG A 13 -17.31 -53.47 -6.52
N LYS A 14 -17.31 -53.70 -7.84
CA LYS A 14 -16.59 -52.84 -8.80
C LYS A 14 -17.23 -51.46 -8.89
N MET A 15 -18.56 -51.40 -8.79
CA MET A 15 -19.31 -50.13 -8.83
C MET A 15 -19.05 -49.28 -7.57
N ILE A 16 -19.01 -49.90 -6.38
CA ILE A 16 -18.69 -49.21 -5.12
C ILE A 16 -17.23 -48.72 -5.10
N ALA A 17 -16.27 -49.55 -5.52
CA ALA A 17 -14.86 -49.16 -5.54
C ALA A 17 -14.59 -47.99 -6.52
N GLY A 18 -15.25 -47.98 -7.68
CA GLY A 18 -15.17 -46.87 -8.63
C GLY A 18 -15.71 -45.55 -8.06
N LEU A 19 -16.84 -45.61 -7.33
CA LEU A 19 -17.42 -44.46 -6.65
C LEU A 19 -16.47 -43.90 -5.56
N ILE A 20 -15.88 -44.77 -4.73
CA ILE A 20 -14.94 -44.34 -3.69
C ILE A 20 -13.70 -43.67 -4.31
N ALA A 21 -13.13 -44.25 -5.36
CA ALA A 21 -11.97 -43.68 -6.05
C ALA A 21 -12.28 -42.30 -6.64
N LEU A 22 -13.46 -42.13 -7.23
CA LEU A 22 -13.89 -40.87 -7.82
C LEU A 22 -14.14 -39.78 -6.76
N VAL A 23 -14.74 -40.16 -5.62
CA VAL A 23 -14.91 -39.25 -4.47
C VAL A 23 -13.55 -38.83 -3.91
N LEU A 24 -12.62 -39.76 -3.73
CA LEU A 24 -11.27 -39.44 -3.24
C LEU A 24 -10.52 -38.51 -4.21
N ALA A 25 -10.60 -38.77 -5.52
CA ALA A 25 -10.02 -37.89 -6.52
C ALA A 25 -10.61 -36.48 -6.47
N ALA A 26 -11.94 -36.36 -6.33
CA ALA A 26 -12.61 -35.07 -6.20
C ALA A 26 -12.17 -34.32 -4.93
N VAL A 27 -12.06 -35.00 -3.78
CA VAL A 27 -11.58 -34.40 -2.53
C VAL A 27 -10.14 -33.89 -2.67
N VAL A 28 -9.26 -34.66 -3.29
CA VAL A 28 -7.86 -34.24 -3.53
C VAL A 28 -7.78 -33.01 -4.43
N ILE A 29 -8.59 -32.96 -5.51
CA ILE A 29 -8.62 -31.81 -6.42
C ILE A 29 -9.14 -30.55 -5.70
N VAL A 30 -10.22 -30.66 -4.93
CA VAL A 30 -10.79 -29.52 -4.18
C VAL A 30 -9.84 -29.03 -3.08
N ALA A 31 -9.22 -29.94 -2.34
CA ALA A 31 -8.23 -29.56 -1.32
C ALA A 31 -7.00 -28.91 -1.95
N GLY A 32 -6.51 -29.47 -3.06
CA GLY A 32 -5.37 -28.93 -3.81
C GLY A 32 -5.64 -27.53 -4.38
N SER A 33 -6.82 -27.29 -4.96
CA SER A 33 -7.19 -25.97 -5.47
C SER A 33 -7.38 -24.94 -4.36
N ALA A 34 -7.98 -25.31 -3.23
CA ALA A 34 -8.11 -24.45 -2.06
C ALA A 34 -6.74 -24.04 -1.48
N LEU A 35 -5.79 -24.97 -1.37
CA LEU A 35 -4.42 -24.70 -0.94
C LEU A 35 -3.68 -23.79 -1.92
N ALA A 36 -3.78 -24.05 -3.23
CA ALA A 36 -3.18 -23.22 -4.25
C ALA A 36 -3.74 -21.79 -4.22
N MET A 37 -5.06 -21.66 -4.06
CA MET A 37 -5.74 -20.37 -3.93
C MET A 37 -5.33 -19.63 -2.67
N ARG A 38 -5.24 -20.30 -1.52
CA ARG A 38 -4.74 -19.72 -0.27
C ARG A 38 -3.29 -19.25 -0.38
N LYS A 39 -2.40 -20.08 -0.93
CA LYS A 39 -0.98 -19.71 -1.11
C LYS A 39 -0.81 -18.59 -2.13
N SER A 40 -1.71 -18.48 -3.11
CA SER A 40 -1.77 -17.36 -4.04
C SER A 40 -2.24 -16.09 -3.33
N TRP A 41 -3.29 -16.20 -2.51
CA TRP A 41 -3.83 -15.11 -1.70
C TRP A 41 -2.80 -14.54 -0.74
N GLU A 42 -2.11 -15.38 0.03
CA GLU A 42 -1.04 -14.99 0.97
C GLU A 42 0.15 -14.34 0.24
N ARG A 43 0.50 -14.81 -0.97
CA ARG A 43 1.52 -14.15 -1.81
C ARG A 43 1.10 -12.77 -2.29
N SER A 44 -0.20 -12.56 -2.47
CA SER A 44 -0.78 -11.32 -2.99
C SER A 44 -1.09 -10.30 -1.88
N HIS A 45 -1.31 -10.78 -0.65
CA HIS A 45 -1.62 -9.99 0.53
C HIS A 45 -0.55 -10.26 1.59
N PRO A 46 0.62 -9.60 1.53
CA PRO A 46 1.59 -9.67 2.60
C PRO A 46 0.87 -9.31 3.90
N GLY A 47 0.93 -10.21 4.88
CA GLY A 47 0.15 -10.12 6.10
C GLY A 47 0.36 -8.80 6.83
N ASP A 48 -0.56 -8.49 7.74
CA ASP A 48 -0.50 -7.29 8.58
C ASP A 48 0.87 -7.08 9.22
N PHE A 49 1.33 -5.83 9.22
CA PHE A 49 2.48 -5.41 10.00
C PHE A 49 2.21 -5.73 11.46
N LYS A 50 3.11 -6.51 12.08
CA LYS A 50 3.02 -6.90 13.50
C LYS A 50 3.60 -5.84 14.44
N ALA A 51 4.45 -4.96 13.91
CA ALA A 51 5.08 -3.87 14.63
C ALA A 51 5.01 -2.59 13.78
N ASP A 52 5.16 -1.45 14.43
CA ASP A 52 5.26 -0.17 13.73
C ASP A 52 6.58 -0.11 12.93
N PRO A 53 6.55 0.39 11.68
CA PRO A 53 7.77 0.56 10.90
C PRO A 53 8.65 1.66 11.51
N VAL A 54 9.96 1.56 11.31
CA VAL A 54 10.88 2.65 11.69
C VAL A 54 10.71 3.81 10.71
N TYR A 55 9.92 4.82 11.10
CA TYR A 55 9.41 5.84 10.18
C TYR A 55 10.48 6.64 9.45
N CYS A 56 11.57 6.99 10.13
CA CYS A 56 12.68 7.72 9.50
C CYS A 56 13.49 6.85 8.52
N GLU A 57 13.38 5.52 8.60
CA GLU A 57 14.05 4.61 7.66
C GLU A 57 13.21 4.33 6.41
N LEU A 58 11.98 4.85 6.36
CA LEU A 58 11.11 4.76 5.17
C LEU A 58 11.60 5.64 4.01
N LEU A 59 12.53 6.56 4.27
CA LEU A 59 13.22 7.32 3.24
C LEU A 59 14.73 7.19 3.43
N THR A 60 15.43 7.02 2.33
CA THR A 60 16.88 7.03 2.26
C THR A 60 17.43 8.44 2.51
N PRO A 61 18.64 8.53 3.09
CA PRO A 61 19.41 9.76 3.09
C PRO A 61 19.55 10.36 1.68
N GLU A 62 19.72 9.53 0.65
CA GLU A 62 19.86 9.96 -0.75
C GLU A 62 18.60 10.69 -1.26
N THR A 63 17.41 10.13 -1.01
CA THR A 63 16.15 10.76 -1.43
C THR A 63 15.85 12.01 -0.61
N VAL A 64 16.14 12.00 0.69
CA VAL A 64 16.02 13.19 1.54
C VAL A 64 16.94 14.31 1.04
N HIS A 65 18.21 14.00 0.74
CA HIS A 65 19.16 15.00 0.25
C HIS A 65 18.76 15.53 -1.13
N ARG A 66 18.26 14.67 -2.04
CA ARG A 66 17.76 15.07 -3.36
C ARG A 66 16.58 16.03 -3.28
N LEU A 67 15.63 15.77 -2.38
CA LEU A 67 14.35 16.49 -2.31
C LEU A 67 14.38 17.67 -1.33
N ALA A 68 15.17 17.57 -0.26
CA ALA A 68 15.32 18.57 0.79
C ALA A 68 16.80 18.74 1.14
N PRO A 69 17.62 19.31 0.24
CA PRO A 69 19.08 19.37 0.38
C PRO A 69 19.55 20.16 1.60
N THR A 70 18.74 21.10 2.09
CA THR A 70 19.01 21.90 3.28
C THR A 70 18.51 21.25 4.58
N SER A 71 17.92 20.06 4.51
CA SER A 71 17.51 19.32 5.71
C SER A 71 18.68 18.57 6.32
N TYR A 72 18.85 18.70 7.65
CA TYR A 72 19.89 18.02 8.41
C TYR A 72 19.27 16.91 9.26
N GLY A 73 19.32 15.67 8.75
CA GLY A 73 18.81 14.49 9.45
C GLY A 73 17.28 14.47 9.60
N GLY A 74 16.75 13.28 9.91
CA GLY A 74 15.34 13.10 10.24
C GLY A 74 15.12 13.35 11.72
N ARG A 75 14.19 14.24 12.07
CA ARG A 75 13.68 14.35 13.43
C ARG A 75 12.54 13.36 13.60
N ALA A 76 12.81 12.27 14.32
CA ALA A 76 11.79 11.30 14.70
C ALA A 76 10.89 11.84 15.81
N ASP A 77 9.62 11.45 15.74
CA ASP A 77 8.60 11.52 16.80
C ASP A 77 7.91 10.15 16.87
N THR A 78 6.97 9.98 17.81
CA THR A 78 6.26 8.74 18.14
C THR A 78 5.73 7.98 16.91
N SER A 79 5.18 8.69 15.93
CA SER A 79 4.61 8.11 14.70
C SER A 79 5.05 8.83 13.42
N SER A 80 6.00 9.77 13.53
CA SER A 80 6.35 10.64 12.40
C SER A 80 7.85 10.87 12.29
N CYS A 81 8.27 11.27 11.10
CA CYS A 81 9.62 11.75 10.84
C CYS A 81 9.54 13.03 10.00
N THR A 82 10.37 14.01 10.36
CA THR A 82 10.43 15.29 9.64
C THR A 82 11.85 15.60 9.21
N TRP A 83 12.00 15.94 7.92
CA TRP A 83 13.21 16.47 7.33
C TRP A 83 12.91 17.87 6.84
N ALA A 84 13.44 18.89 7.51
CA ALA A 84 13.17 20.27 7.16
C ALA A 84 14.42 21.12 7.37
N ALA A 85 14.53 22.20 6.58
CA ALA A 85 15.56 23.19 6.77
C ALA A 85 15.53 23.81 8.20
N PRO A 86 16.68 24.24 8.73
CA PRO A 86 16.75 24.99 9.98
C PRO A 86 15.80 26.18 10.01
N ARG A 87 15.38 26.60 11.21
CA ARG A 87 14.42 27.71 11.38
C ARG A 87 14.93 29.04 10.78
N ALA A 88 16.25 29.23 10.72
CA ALA A 88 16.89 30.41 10.12
C ALA A 88 16.72 30.50 8.59
N GLU A 89 16.39 29.39 7.92
CA GLU A 89 16.20 29.31 6.46
C GLU A 89 14.70 29.25 6.07
N ARG A 90 13.80 29.52 7.03
CA ARG A 90 12.36 29.67 6.76
C ARG A 90 12.05 31.12 6.35
N PRO A 91 11.13 31.35 5.39
CA PRO A 91 10.03 30.48 4.99
C PRO A 91 10.25 29.59 3.75
N SER A 92 11.36 29.72 3.03
CA SER A 92 11.60 29.09 1.72
C SER A 92 12.29 27.73 1.75
N GLY A 93 12.39 27.06 2.90
CA GLY A 93 13.05 25.75 2.98
C GLY A 93 12.19 24.60 2.47
N ALA A 94 12.74 23.79 1.56
CA ALA A 94 12.17 22.48 1.20
C ALA A 94 12.05 21.57 2.43
N GLY A 95 11.09 20.65 2.42
CA GLY A 95 10.93 19.72 3.52
C GLY A 95 9.96 18.58 3.25
N ILE A 96 10.19 17.49 3.96
CA ILE A 96 9.40 16.27 3.94
C ILE A 96 8.90 16.02 5.37
N HIS A 97 7.61 15.75 5.51
CA HIS A 97 7.01 15.27 6.74
C HIS A 97 6.27 13.97 6.46
N LEU A 98 6.64 12.91 7.16
CA LEU A 98 6.05 11.59 7.04
C LEU A 98 5.40 11.24 8.38
N LEU A 99 4.11 10.90 8.36
CA LEU A 99 3.38 10.30 9.48
C LEU A 99 2.92 8.92 9.03
N ALA A 100 3.06 7.90 9.86
CA ALA A 100 2.49 6.59 9.57
C ALA A 100 1.71 6.05 10.77
N LEU A 101 0.54 5.48 10.48
CA LEU A 101 -0.41 4.98 11.45
C LEU A 101 -0.70 3.52 11.14
N ARG A 102 -0.31 2.62 12.06
CA ARG A 102 -0.70 1.22 11.99
C ARG A 102 -2.03 1.01 12.69
N SER A 103 -2.92 0.26 12.05
CA SER A 103 -4.20 -0.15 12.62
C SER A 103 -4.53 -1.56 12.16
N ASN A 104 -5.81 -1.94 12.10
CA ASN A 104 -6.22 -3.16 11.37
C ASN A 104 -6.58 -2.79 9.92
N GLU A 105 -6.58 -3.78 9.03
CA GLU A 105 -6.81 -3.55 7.60
C GLU A 105 -8.11 -2.77 7.34
N LYS A 106 -9.23 -3.16 7.97
CA LYS A 106 -10.53 -2.48 7.81
C LYS A 106 -10.48 -1.01 8.19
N VAL A 107 -9.83 -0.68 9.32
CA VAL A 107 -9.68 0.70 9.80
C VAL A 107 -8.76 1.49 8.87
N SER A 108 -7.61 0.93 8.49
CA SER A 108 -6.66 1.60 7.58
C SER A 108 -7.27 1.91 6.20
N HIS A 109 -8.10 1.03 5.67
CA HIS A 109 -8.81 1.25 4.42
C HIS A 109 -9.93 2.31 4.56
N ALA A 110 -10.69 2.27 5.67
CA ALA A 110 -11.67 3.32 5.96
C ALA A 110 -11.01 4.70 6.15
N GLU A 111 -9.82 4.73 6.75
CA GLU A 111 -9.01 5.92 6.97
C GLU A 111 -8.63 6.60 5.66
N VAL A 112 -8.04 5.87 4.70
CA VAL A 112 -7.66 6.44 3.39
C VAL A 112 -8.87 6.99 2.63
N ARG A 113 -10.00 6.28 2.65
CA ARG A 113 -11.24 6.74 2.03
C ARG A 113 -11.79 8.01 2.69
N ARG A 114 -11.77 8.07 4.03
CA ARG A 114 -12.19 9.25 4.78
C ARG A 114 -11.29 10.44 4.42
N GLU A 115 -9.98 10.24 4.43
CA GLU A 115 -9.01 11.27 4.13
C GLU A 115 -9.13 11.79 2.70
N ARG A 116 -9.46 10.93 1.72
CA ARG A 116 -9.74 11.35 0.35
C ARG A 116 -10.86 12.40 0.27
N THR A 117 -11.87 12.28 1.13
CA THR A 117 -13.03 13.21 1.18
C THR A 117 -12.85 14.36 2.18
N ASN A 118 -11.83 14.30 3.04
CA ASN A 118 -11.54 15.33 4.03
C ASN A 118 -10.76 16.48 3.37
N LEU A 119 -11.46 17.49 2.88
CA LEU A 119 -10.87 18.59 2.11
C LEU A 119 -10.52 19.82 2.97
N LEU A 120 -10.59 19.72 4.30
CA LEU A 120 -10.28 20.86 5.18
C LEU A 120 -8.79 21.23 5.06
N GLY A 121 -8.51 22.46 4.58
CA GLY A 121 -7.14 22.93 4.31
C GLY A 121 -6.53 22.45 2.99
N TRP A 122 -7.30 21.77 2.14
CA TRP A 122 -6.87 21.22 0.85
C TRP A 122 -7.71 21.75 -0.31
N GLU A 123 -7.10 21.84 -1.49
CA GLU A 123 -7.79 22.22 -2.73
C GLU A 123 -8.73 21.10 -3.20
N LYS A 124 -10.02 21.41 -3.37
CA LYS A 124 -11.09 20.41 -3.61
C LYS A 124 -10.90 19.60 -4.90
N ASP A 125 -10.38 20.22 -5.96
CA ASP A 125 -10.32 19.62 -7.30
C ASP A 125 -8.94 19.03 -7.64
N THR A 126 -8.13 18.74 -6.62
CA THR A 126 -6.73 18.32 -6.79
C THR A 126 -6.44 16.90 -6.40
N VAL A 127 -7.46 16.22 -5.88
CA VAL A 127 -7.38 14.84 -5.47
C VAL A 127 -7.21 13.96 -6.70
N ALA A 128 -6.07 13.29 -6.81
CA ALA A 128 -5.79 12.39 -7.92
C ALA A 128 -5.19 11.08 -7.42
N ASP A 129 -5.53 9.97 -8.07
CA ASP A 129 -4.96 8.66 -7.74
C ASP A 129 -3.47 8.60 -8.10
N VAL A 130 -2.71 7.87 -7.28
CA VAL A 130 -1.27 7.65 -7.49
C VAL A 130 -1.01 6.15 -7.68
N PRO A 131 -1.16 5.63 -8.91
CA PRO A 131 -0.99 4.20 -9.16
C PRO A 131 0.44 3.75 -8.86
N GLY A 132 0.56 2.55 -8.29
CA GLY A 132 1.85 1.94 -7.95
C GLY A 132 2.45 2.41 -6.61
N VAL A 133 1.75 3.24 -5.84
CA VAL A 133 2.10 3.57 -4.45
C VAL A 133 1.14 2.84 -3.52
N GLY A 134 1.67 1.95 -2.69
CA GLY A 134 0.86 1.17 -1.75
C GLY A 134 -0.18 0.27 -2.43
N ASP A 135 -1.23 -0.05 -1.68
CA ASP A 135 -2.42 -0.78 -2.14
C ASP A 135 -3.51 0.20 -2.58
N GLU A 136 -3.56 1.39 -1.94
CA GLU A 136 -4.38 2.54 -2.31
C GLU A 136 -3.54 3.80 -2.10
N ALA A 137 -3.60 4.76 -3.02
CA ALA A 137 -2.95 6.04 -2.84
C ALA A 137 -3.64 7.16 -3.61
N PHE A 138 -3.60 8.35 -3.04
CA PHE A 138 -3.97 9.58 -3.73
C PHE A 138 -3.05 10.74 -3.31
N ILE A 139 -3.00 11.77 -4.13
CA ILE A 139 -2.30 13.03 -3.88
C ILE A 139 -3.30 14.17 -3.80
N ARG A 140 -3.02 15.17 -2.96
CA ARG A 140 -3.77 16.43 -2.84
C ARG A 140 -2.83 17.60 -2.55
N PHE A 141 -3.29 18.83 -2.83
CA PHE A 141 -2.51 20.05 -2.62
C PHE A 141 -3.14 20.97 -1.57
N SER A 142 -2.32 21.61 -0.76
CA SER A 142 -2.79 22.58 0.23
C SER A 142 -3.42 23.80 -0.44
N ALA A 143 -4.50 24.34 0.11
CA ALA A 143 -5.13 25.55 -0.43
C ALA A 143 -4.16 26.76 -0.41
N PRO A 144 -4.16 27.61 -1.45
CA PRO A 144 -3.33 28.81 -1.51
C PRO A 144 -3.95 29.92 -0.64
N GLU A 145 -4.08 29.70 0.67
CA GLU A 145 -4.60 30.69 1.62
C GLU A 145 -3.52 31.71 1.96
N GLY A 146 -3.22 32.61 1.01
CA GLY A 146 -2.29 33.73 1.22
C GLY A 146 -0.84 33.34 1.50
N ARG A 147 -0.47 32.06 1.31
CA ARG A 147 0.89 31.56 1.47
C ARG A 147 1.55 31.34 0.11
N ALA A 148 2.81 31.74 0.01
CA ALA A 148 3.66 31.49 -1.16
C ALA A 148 4.16 30.03 -1.24
N GLU A 149 3.66 29.11 -0.42
CA GLU A 149 4.20 27.75 -0.32
C GLU A 149 3.16 26.72 -0.80
N ILE A 150 3.49 26.01 -1.88
CA ILE A 150 2.72 24.86 -2.36
C ILE A 150 3.20 23.61 -1.65
N ARG A 151 2.27 22.88 -1.02
CA ARG A 151 2.52 21.57 -0.42
C ARG A 151 1.69 20.51 -1.12
N ALA A 152 2.34 19.44 -1.55
CA ALA A 152 1.66 18.21 -1.94
C ALA A 152 1.65 17.23 -0.76
N GLN A 153 0.55 16.50 -0.60
CA GLN A 153 0.48 15.36 0.30
C GLN A 153 0.03 14.13 -0.45
N VAL A 154 0.81 13.07 -0.35
CA VAL A 154 0.42 11.72 -0.76
C VAL A 154 -0.06 10.98 0.49
N VAL A 155 -1.29 10.48 0.44
CA VAL A 155 -1.83 9.56 1.44
C VAL A 155 -1.91 8.20 0.79
N PHE A 156 -1.27 7.20 1.39
CA PHE A 156 -1.32 5.84 0.88
C PHE A 156 -1.47 4.80 1.98
N ARG A 157 -2.05 3.66 1.64
CA ARG A 157 -2.13 2.49 2.51
C ARG A 157 -1.23 1.39 2.00
N ARG A 158 -0.60 0.66 2.91
CA ARG A 158 0.09 -0.60 2.65
C ARG A 158 -0.29 -1.59 3.73
N SER A 159 -1.01 -2.65 3.38
CA SER A 159 -1.59 -3.59 4.34
C SER A 159 -2.40 -2.81 5.40
N ASN A 160 -2.05 -2.93 6.67
CA ASN A 160 -2.70 -2.27 7.80
C ASN A 160 -2.02 -0.95 8.26
N VAL A 161 -1.12 -0.39 7.45
CA VAL A 161 -0.42 0.89 7.71
C VAL A 161 -0.89 1.95 6.72
N VAL A 162 -1.27 3.13 7.23
CA VAL A 162 -1.55 4.33 6.43
C VAL A 162 -0.39 5.31 6.61
N VAL A 163 0.10 5.87 5.50
CA VAL A 163 1.19 6.84 5.48
C VAL A 163 0.69 8.15 4.89
N TYR A 164 0.98 9.25 5.58
CA TYR A 164 0.75 10.63 5.14
C TYR A 164 2.11 11.23 4.88
N LEU A 165 2.45 11.43 3.61
CA LEU A 165 3.70 12.03 3.19
C LEU A 165 3.42 13.41 2.62
N SER A 166 3.86 14.44 3.33
CA SER A 166 3.76 15.83 2.90
C SER A 166 5.12 16.31 2.41
N TYR A 167 5.15 16.92 1.23
CA TYR A 167 6.35 17.50 0.64
C TYR A 167 6.09 18.93 0.19
N LYS A 168 7.07 19.79 0.43
CA LYS A 168 7.07 21.19 0.03
C LYS A 168 8.45 21.57 -0.50
N ARG A 169 8.46 22.51 -1.45
CA ARG A 169 9.70 23.08 -2.03
C ARG A 169 9.80 24.57 -1.71
N ALA A 170 11.00 25.09 -1.94
CA ALA A 170 11.30 26.51 -1.86
C ALA A 170 10.58 27.34 -2.93
N ASP A 171 10.43 26.75 -4.11
CA ASP A 171 9.74 27.33 -5.26
C ASP A 171 8.25 26.96 -5.28
N THR A 172 7.50 27.67 -6.11
CA THR A 172 6.06 27.42 -6.34
C THR A 172 5.81 26.53 -7.55
N ASP A 173 6.77 25.70 -7.94
CA ASP A 173 6.59 24.77 -9.07
C ASP A 173 5.74 23.57 -8.61
N ARG A 174 4.46 23.64 -8.94
CA ARG A 174 3.46 22.65 -8.57
C ARG A 174 3.78 21.24 -9.09
N GLU A 175 4.25 21.12 -10.32
CA GLU A 175 4.58 19.81 -10.91
C GLU A 175 5.85 19.24 -10.29
N ALA A 176 6.84 20.07 -9.99
CA ALA A 176 8.04 19.62 -9.27
C ALA A 176 7.74 19.22 -7.82
N VAL A 177 6.83 19.92 -7.13
CA VAL A 177 6.31 19.52 -5.81
C VAL A 177 5.56 18.20 -5.90
N ARG A 178 4.70 18.03 -6.93
CA ARG A 178 3.99 16.77 -7.18
C ARG A 178 4.96 15.60 -7.35
N ALA A 179 5.94 15.77 -8.23
CA ALA A 179 6.91 14.73 -8.56
C ALA A 179 7.72 14.30 -7.34
N GLY A 180 8.21 15.25 -6.55
CA GLY A 180 8.96 14.95 -5.32
C GLY A 180 8.12 14.23 -4.25
N ALA A 181 6.84 14.59 -4.10
CA ALA A 181 5.95 13.91 -3.18
C ALA A 181 5.69 12.45 -3.60
N ILE A 182 5.44 12.22 -4.90
CA ILE A 182 5.22 10.87 -5.45
C ILE A 182 6.50 10.02 -5.36
N ASP A 183 7.65 10.60 -5.67
CA ASP A 183 8.96 9.95 -5.60
C ASP A 183 9.24 9.44 -4.17
N ALA A 184 9.13 10.32 -3.17
CA ALA A 184 9.28 9.93 -1.77
C ALA A 184 8.24 8.88 -1.33
N ALA A 185 6.99 8.99 -1.77
CA ALA A 185 5.94 8.03 -1.42
C ALA A 185 6.18 6.64 -2.04
N ARG A 186 6.69 6.58 -3.28
CA ARG A 186 7.08 5.31 -3.93
C ARG A 186 8.18 4.61 -3.16
N GLU A 187 9.19 5.35 -2.71
CA GLU A 187 10.26 4.77 -1.91
C GLU A 187 9.76 4.25 -0.57
N ALA A 188 8.98 5.05 0.17
CA ALA A 188 8.38 4.64 1.43
C ALA A 188 7.51 3.38 1.27
N ALA A 189 6.70 3.32 0.23
CA ALA A 189 5.90 2.13 -0.10
C ALA A 189 6.78 0.90 -0.44
N GLY A 190 7.88 1.10 -1.17
CA GLY A 190 8.84 0.05 -1.49
C GLY A 190 9.55 -0.53 -0.27
N ARG A 191 9.91 0.34 0.70
CA ARG A 191 10.51 -0.09 1.96
C ARG A 191 9.53 -0.82 2.86
N LEU A 192 8.29 -0.33 2.96
CA LEU A 192 7.20 -1.04 3.64
C LEU A 192 6.94 -2.42 3.03
N LYS A 193 6.94 -2.54 1.70
CA LYS A 193 6.81 -3.83 1.00
C LYS A 193 7.93 -4.82 1.34
N SER A 194 9.13 -4.33 1.61
CA SER A 194 10.28 -5.17 1.93
C SER A 194 10.27 -5.63 3.40
N ALA A 195 9.67 -4.83 4.28
CA ALA A 195 9.54 -5.14 5.71
C ALA A 195 8.46 -6.19 6.05
N THR A 196 7.58 -6.54 5.11
CA THR A 196 6.53 -7.56 5.31
C THR A 196 6.85 -8.93 4.72
N ARG A 197 8.04 -9.09 4.12
CA ARG A 197 8.54 -10.36 3.61
C ARG A 197 9.38 -11.06 4.67
#